data_AF-A0A357AHT4-F1
#
_entry.id   AF-A0A357AHT4-F1
#
_cell.length_a   1.000
_cell.length_b   1.000
_cell.length_c   1.000
_cell.angle_alpha   90.00
_cell.angle_beta   90.00
_cell.angle_gamma   90.00
#
_symmetry.space_group_name_H-M   'P 1'
#
loop_
_entity.id
_entity.type
_entity.pdbx_description
1 polymer ?
#
loop_
_entity_poly.entity_id
_entity_poly.type
_entity_poly.pdbx_seq_one_letter_code
_entity_poly.pdbx_strand_id
1 'polypeptide(L)'
;MNLEEEIEKKFYIGGFNCAETTLSILIENEAIQLDKSIVKMMTGFGGGATKGYLCGSVVAAISALGVLYGRTSPEQSREGSREAVNKYLNEFLKEYKTAQCS
;
A
#
# COMPACT_ATOMS: atom_id res chain seq x y z
N MET A 1 -19.59 4.10 -5.62
CA MET A 1 -19.31 2.70 -5.25
C MET A 1 -18.82 2.71 -3.82
N ASN A 2 -19.20 1.72 -3.02
CA ASN A 2 -18.59 1.56 -1.69
C ASN A 2 -17.24 0.83 -1.82
N LEU A 3 -16.46 0.79 -0.73
CA LEU A 3 -15.12 0.19 -0.74
C LEU A 3 -15.14 -1.30 -1.13
N GLU A 4 -16.16 -2.04 -0.73
CA GLU A 4 -16.31 -3.48 -1.01
C GLU A 4 -16.49 -3.72 -2.52
N GLU A 5 -17.33 -2.91 -3.18
CA GLU A 5 -17.53 -2.95 -4.63
C GLU A 5 -16.27 -2.61 -5.42
N GLU A 6 -15.42 -1.72 -4.89
CA GLU A 6 -14.13 -1.39 -5.52
C GLU A 6 -13.14 -2.54 -5.45
N ILE A 7 -13.06 -3.20 -4.29
CA ILE A 7 -12.21 -4.38 -4.08
C ILE A 7 -12.68 -5.51 -4.98
N GLU A 8 -13.99 -5.77 -5.05
CA GLU A 8 -14.59 -6.78 -5.93
C GLU A 8 -14.17 -6.60 -7.38
N LYS A 9 -14.36 -5.39 -7.91
CA LYS A 9 -14.06 -5.09 -9.32
C LYS A 9 -12.59 -5.17 -9.66
N LYS A 10 -11.69 -4.83 -8.74
CA LYS A 10 -10.24 -4.75 -9.03
C LYS A 10 -9.50 -6.05 -8.70
N PHE A 11 -9.76 -6.61 -7.53
CA PHE A 11 -9.03 -7.77 -7.04
C PHE A 11 -9.67 -9.07 -7.52
N TYR A 12 -10.94 -9.31 -7.19
CA TYR A 12 -11.59 -10.59 -7.47
C TYR A 12 -11.94 -10.76 -8.96
N ILE A 13 -12.44 -9.71 -9.60
CA ILE A 13 -12.81 -9.73 -11.03
C ILE A 13 -11.69 -9.19 -11.93
N GLY A 14 -11.05 -8.10 -11.50
CA GLY A 14 -10.12 -7.32 -12.32
C GLY A 14 -8.71 -7.90 -12.45
N GLY A 15 -8.37 -8.93 -11.66
CA GLY A 15 -7.10 -9.64 -11.74
C GLY A 15 -5.89 -8.86 -11.20
N PHE A 16 -6.08 -7.70 -10.56
CA PHE A 16 -5.01 -7.03 -9.84
C PHE A 16 -4.64 -7.82 -8.59
N ASN A 17 -3.36 -7.82 -8.24
CA ASN A 17 -2.91 -8.35 -6.97
C ASN A 17 -3.28 -7.41 -5.80
N CYS A 18 -2.98 -7.84 -4.58
CA CYS A 18 -3.34 -7.11 -3.36
C CYS A 18 -2.65 -5.73 -3.27
N ALA A 19 -1.38 -5.62 -3.67
CA ALA A 19 -0.66 -4.35 -3.69
C ALA A 19 -1.20 -3.39 -4.75
N GLU A 20 -1.45 -3.89 -5.97
CA GLU A 20 -2.01 -3.12 -7.08
C GLU A 20 -3.39 -2.58 -6.74
N THR A 21 -4.26 -3.44 -6.20
CA THR A 21 -5.61 -3.06 -5.78
C THR A 21 -5.57 -1.98 -4.71
N THR A 22 -4.79 -2.18 -3.64
CA THR A 22 -4.71 -1.22 -2.54
C THR A 22 -4.24 0.15 -3.02
N LEU A 23 -3.15 0.21 -3.81
CA LEU A 23 -2.65 1.50 -4.30
C LEU A 23 -3.62 2.17 -5.28
N SER A 24 -4.25 1.40 -6.18
CA SER A 24 -5.24 1.93 -7.13
C SER A 24 -6.44 2.56 -6.41
N ILE A 25 -6.94 1.93 -5.35
CA ILE A 25 -8.07 2.45 -4.56
C ILE A 25 -7.66 3.72 -3.80
N LEU A 26 -6.45 3.77 -3.23
CA LEU A 26 -5.95 4.97 -2.54
C LEU A 26 -5.81 6.17 -3.48
N ILE A 27 -5.42 5.94 -4.74
CA ILE A 27 -5.37 6.99 -5.76
C ILE A 27 -6.77 7.42 -6.19
N GLU A 28 -7.65 6.47 -6.49
CA GLU A 28 -9.01 6.76 -7.00
C GLU A 28 -9.91 7.44 -5.97
N ASN A 29 -9.70 7.16 -4.68
CA ASN A 29 -10.39 7.84 -3.58
C ASN A 29 -9.65 9.10 -3.11
N GLU A 30 -8.68 9.61 -3.88
CA GLU A 30 -7.95 10.85 -3.61
C GLU A 30 -7.21 10.90 -2.26
N ALA A 31 -6.97 9.73 -1.63
CA ALA A 31 -6.18 9.64 -0.40
C ALA A 31 -4.72 10.02 -0.63
N ILE A 32 -4.23 9.81 -1.85
CA ILE A 32 -2.96 10.31 -2.35
C ILE A 32 -3.12 10.82 -3.79
N GLN A 33 -2.35 11.83 -4.17
CA GLN A 33 -2.39 12.41 -5.52
C GLN A 33 -1.22 11.87 -6.35
N LEU A 34 -1.48 10.82 -7.14
CA LEU A 34 -0.52 10.25 -8.08
C LEU A 34 -1.19 9.87 -9.39
N ASP A 35 -0.40 9.81 -10.46
CA ASP A 35 -0.86 9.23 -11.73
C ASP A 35 -1.08 7.72 -11.58
N LYS A 36 -2.19 7.22 -12.12
CA LYS A 36 -2.57 5.80 -11.99
C LYS A 36 -1.56 4.84 -12.63
N SER A 37 -0.75 5.28 -13.60
CA SER A 37 0.31 4.45 -14.19
C SER A 37 1.36 3.98 -13.19
N ILE A 38 1.48 4.65 -12.04
CA ILE A 38 2.36 4.27 -10.93
C ILE A 38 1.93 2.93 -10.28
N VAL A 39 0.69 2.49 -10.46
CA VAL A 39 0.21 1.18 -9.95
C VAL A 39 1.05 0.02 -10.49
N LYS A 40 1.60 0.11 -11.70
CA LYS A 40 2.47 -0.94 -12.29
C LYS A 40 3.72 -1.25 -11.46
N MET A 41 4.16 -0.33 -10.60
CA MET A 41 5.28 -0.57 -9.68
C MET A 41 4.92 -1.63 -8.63
N MET A 42 3.62 -1.85 -8.37
CA MET A 42 3.13 -2.75 -7.34
C MET A 42 3.03 -4.22 -7.81
N THR A 43 3.12 -4.47 -9.12
CA THR A 43 2.94 -5.80 -9.72
C THR A 43 3.85 -6.88 -9.11
N GLY A 44 5.09 -6.50 -8.76
CA GLY A 44 6.06 -7.43 -8.16
C GLY A 44 5.79 -7.83 -6.71
N PHE A 45 4.84 -7.20 -6.01
CA PHE A 45 4.62 -7.41 -4.57
C PHE A 45 3.47 -8.38 -4.25
N GLY A 46 2.76 -8.90 -5.26
CA GLY A 46 1.76 -9.95 -5.07
C GLY A 46 2.33 -11.19 -4.37
N GLY A 47 1.55 -11.80 -3.47
CA GLY A 47 1.97 -12.98 -2.72
C GLY A 47 3.20 -12.76 -1.82
N GLY A 48 3.39 -11.54 -1.31
CA GLY A 48 4.56 -11.17 -0.51
C GLY A 48 5.84 -11.25 -1.33
N ALA A 49 5.84 -10.56 -2.47
CA ALA A 49 6.91 -10.63 -3.47
C ALA A 49 7.22 -12.07 -3.93
N THR A 50 6.18 -12.88 -4.17
CA THR A 50 6.25 -14.30 -4.59
C THR A 50 6.88 -15.27 -3.59
N LYS A 51 7.26 -14.78 -2.40
CA LYS A 51 8.03 -15.53 -1.41
C LYS A 51 7.39 -15.54 -0.02
N GLY A 52 6.18 -15.02 0.12
CA GLY A 52 5.52 -14.92 1.42
C GLY A 52 6.19 -13.91 2.36
N TYR A 53 6.89 -12.91 1.82
CA TYR A 53 7.49 -11.83 2.60
C TYR A 53 6.43 -10.81 3.05
N LEU A 54 6.73 -9.52 3.03
CA LEU A 54 5.81 -8.49 3.48
C LEU A 54 4.54 -8.45 2.61
N CYS A 55 3.36 -8.42 3.24
CA CYS A 55 2.05 -8.33 2.60
C CYS A 55 2.00 -7.19 1.57
N GLY A 56 1.54 -7.49 0.36
CA GLY A 56 1.48 -6.51 -0.74
C GLY A 56 0.62 -5.29 -0.42
N SER A 57 -0.52 -5.46 0.25
CA SER A 57 -1.36 -4.33 0.69
C SER A 57 -0.66 -3.45 1.74
N VAL A 58 0.15 -4.05 2.62
CA VAL A 58 0.98 -3.31 3.59
C VAL A 58 2.06 -2.51 2.86
N VAL A 59 2.72 -3.10 1.85
CA VAL A 59 3.69 -2.39 1.00
C VAL A 59 3.04 -1.20 0.30
N ALA A 60 1.85 -1.37 -0.26
CA ALA A 60 1.12 -0.29 -0.93
C ALA A 60 0.73 0.85 0.05
N ALA A 61 0.25 0.52 1.25
CA ALA A 61 -0.07 1.51 2.27
C ALA A 61 1.17 2.29 2.74
N ILE A 62 2.29 1.61 2.98
CA ILE A 62 3.57 2.27 3.31
C ILE A 62 4.03 3.17 2.16
N SER A 63 3.86 2.73 0.91
CA SER A 63 4.21 3.52 -0.27
C SER A 63 3.37 4.82 -0.34
N ALA A 64 2.07 4.73 -0.05
CA ALA A 64 1.19 5.88 0.04
C ALA A 64 1.60 6.87 1.16
N LEU A 65 1.99 6.37 2.34
CA LEU A 65 2.56 7.20 3.40
C LEU A 65 3.86 7.88 2.96
N GLY A 66 4.65 7.22 2.10
CA GLY A 66 5.83 7.81 1.45
C GLY A 66 5.50 8.99 0.54
N VAL A 67 4.33 8.99 -0.11
CA VAL A 67 3.86 10.14 -0.91
C VAL A 67 3.60 11.36 -0.03
N LEU A 68 3.01 11.14 1.16
CA LEU A 68 2.58 12.21 2.05
C LEU A 68 3.71 12.74 2.95
N TYR A 69 4.56 11.84 3.46
CA TYR A 69 5.53 12.14 4.53
C TYR A 69 6.97 11.76 4.17
N GLY A 70 7.18 11.25 2.96
CA GLY A 70 8.50 10.85 2.48
C GLY A 70 9.38 12.03 2.14
N ARG A 71 10.54 11.70 1.57
CA ARG A 71 11.56 12.65 1.16
C ARG A 71 12.05 12.36 -0.25
N THR A 72 12.50 13.41 -0.94
CA THR A 72 13.05 13.33 -2.29
C THR A 72 14.54 13.62 -2.33
N SER A 73 15.15 14.04 -1.22
CA SER A 73 16.60 14.21 -1.10
C SER A 73 17.14 13.70 0.25
N PRO A 74 18.45 13.37 0.33
CA PRO A 74 19.07 12.89 1.57
C PRO A 74 19.07 13.88 2.74
N GLU A 75 19.02 15.18 2.46
CA GLU A 75 19.09 16.27 3.44
C GLU A 75 17.77 16.46 4.20
N GLN A 76 16.65 16.05 3.59
CA GLN A 76 15.35 16.05 4.23
C GLN A 76 15.26 14.96 5.30
N SER A 77 14.59 15.29 6.40
CA SER A 77 14.37 14.36 7.51
C SER A 77 13.55 13.14 7.08
N ARG A 78 13.84 11.99 7.69
CA ARG A 78 13.07 10.74 7.54
C ARG A 78 12.01 10.56 8.63
N GLU A 79 12.02 11.39 9.67
CA GLU A 79 11.23 11.13 10.88
C GLU A 79 9.71 11.14 10.63
N GLY A 80 9.19 12.07 9.82
CA GLY A 80 7.76 12.09 9.50
C GLY A 80 7.26 10.78 8.86
N SER A 81 8.00 10.29 7.85
CA SER A 81 7.73 8.98 7.24
C SER A 81 7.85 7.83 8.26
N ARG A 82 8.89 7.85 9.09
CA ARG A 82 9.13 6.81 10.11
C ARG A 82 7.99 6.75 11.14
N GLU A 83 7.54 7.89 11.63
CA GLU A 83 6.44 8.00 12.59
C GLU A 83 5.12 7.52 11.99
N ALA A 84 4.80 7.95 10.77
CA ALA A 84 3.59 7.54 10.07
C ALA A 84 3.53 6.03 9.83
N VAL A 85 4.64 5.43 9.35
CA VAL A 85 4.75 3.98 9.12
C VAL A 85 4.65 3.20 10.42
N ASN A 86 5.33 3.65 11.49
CA ASN A 86 5.24 3.00 12.80
C ASN A 86 3.81 3.02 13.34
N LYS A 87 3.12 4.17 13.25
CA LYS A 87 1.73 4.27 13.69
C LYS A 87 0.83 3.32 12.93
N TYR A 88 0.93 3.30 11.59
CA TYR A 88 0.16 2.40 10.74
C TYR A 88 0.43 0.93 11.08
N LEU A 89 1.69 0.51 11.12
CA LEU A 89 2.06 -0.88 11.41
C LEU A 89 1.65 -1.31 12.81
N ASN A 90 1.73 -0.43 13.81
CA ASN A 90 1.27 -0.75 15.16
C ASN A 90 -0.23 -1.03 15.20
N GLU A 91 -1.05 -0.22 14.54
CA GLU A 91 -2.50 -0.48 14.45
C GLU A 91 -2.79 -1.75 13.64
N PHE A 92 -2.13 -1.92 12.49
CA PHE A 92 -2.27 -3.11 11.65
C PHE A 92 -1.91 -4.39 12.42
N LEU A 93 -0.80 -4.41 13.15
CA LEU A 93 -0.35 -5.58 13.90
C LEU A 93 -1.20 -5.86 15.14
N LYS A 94 -1.87 -4.85 15.73
CA LYS A 94 -2.84 -5.09 16.81
C LYS A 94 -4.00 -5.95 16.30
N GLU A 95 -4.47 -5.69 15.08
CA GLU A 95 -5.59 -6.40 14.46
C GLU A 95 -5.16 -7.73 13.82
N TYR A 96 -4.17 -7.70 12.92
CA TYR A 96 -3.82 -8.83 12.05
C TYR A 96 -2.64 -9.69 12.55
N LYS A 97 -1.97 -9.28 13.64
CA LYS A 97 -0.85 -9.98 14.32
C LYS A 97 0.44 -10.17 13.52
N THR A 98 0.39 -10.17 12.19
CA THR A 98 1.56 -10.28 11.30
C THR A 98 1.38 -9.38 10.09
N ALA A 99 2.49 -8.88 9.55
CA ALA A 99 2.53 -8.21 8.27
C ALA A 99 3.09 -9.11 7.15
N GLN A 100 3.47 -10.36 7.47
CA GLN A 100 3.89 -11.33 6.46
C GLN A 100 2.69 -11.81 5.65
N CYS A 101 2.93 -12.07 4.36
CA CYS A 101 1.95 -12.60 3.43
C CYS A 101 1.93 -14.12 3.59
N SER A 102 0.98 -14.62 4.38
CA SER A 102 0.76 -16.03 4.68
C SER A 102 -0.53 -16.55 4.06
#